data_AF-A0A5B0WFC1-F1
#
_entry.id   AF-A0A5B0WFC1-F1
#
_cell.length_a   1.000
_cell.length_b   1.000
_cell.length_c   1.000
_cell.angle_alpha   90.00
_cell.angle_beta   90.00
_cell.angle_gamma   90.00
#
_symmetry.space_group_name_H-M   'P 1'
#
loop_
_entity.id
_entity.type
_entity.pdbx_description
1 polymer ?
#
loop_
_entity_poly.entity_id
_entity_poly.type
_entity_poly.pdbx_seq_one_letter_code
_entity_poly.pdbx_strand_id
1 'polypeptide(L)'
;MSGANKQGGLLSTLAGKITTLTAVVVALSGLVIAIKNFPSIWDGGKPAASAQNDCIEPYRWRLAVEGDHVCVTNDTFLAVLQDNQRAASRRNPNGGPYGADTCISGYVFRDAFPGDRICVEPSTRYAVMVDNQQGPFRKKQ
;
A
#
# COMPACT_ATOMS: atom_id res chain seq x y z
N MET A 1 -26.16 -52.09 -10.12
CA MET A 1 -26.78 -51.75 -11.41
C MET A 1 -27.59 -50.48 -11.22
N SER A 2 -27.36 -49.47 -12.08
CA SER A 2 -28.10 -48.20 -12.25
C SER A 2 -28.24 -47.29 -11.01
N GLY A 3 -27.66 -46.09 -10.92
CA GLY A 3 -27.37 -45.10 -11.96
C GLY A 3 -28.59 -44.23 -12.22
N ALA A 4 -28.65 -43.03 -11.61
CA ALA A 4 -29.29 -41.82 -12.14
C ALA A 4 -29.12 -40.63 -11.17
N ASN A 5 -28.12 -39.81 -11.48
CA ASN A 5 -27.91 -38.47 -10.95
C ASN A 5 -29.00 -37.53 -11.51
N LYS A 6 -29.78 -36.87 -10.64
CA LYS A 6 -30.77 -35.86 -11.04
C LYS A 6 -30.05 -34.53 -11.32
N GLN A 7 -29.68 -34.30 -12.59
CA GLN A 7 -29.46 -32.95 -13.09
C GLN A 7 -30.70 -32.48 -13.84
N GLY A 8 -31.56 -31.78 -13.10
CA GLY A 8 -32.69 -31.07 -13.67
C GLY A 8 -32.22 -29.85 -14.44
N GLY A 9 -32.42 -29.91 -15.75
CA GLY A 9 -32.97 -28.80 -16.55
C GLY A 9 -32.20 -27.49 -16.58
N LEU A 10 -31.24 -27.37 -17.50
CA LEU A 10 -31.03 -26.11 -18.25
C LEU A 10 -30.20 -26.28 -19.54
N LEU A 11 -30.26 -27.44 -20.22
CA LEU A 11 -29.42 -27.71 -21.40
C LEU A 11 -30.20 -27.88 -22.71
N SER A 12 -31.45 -27.42 -22.79
CA SER A 12 -32.25 -27.54 -24.01
C SER A 12 -32.90 -26.23 -24.40
N THR A 13 -32.10 -25.19 -24.62
CA THR A 13 -32.38 -24.05 -25.54
C THR A 13 -31.20 -23.10 -25.49
N LEU A 14 -30.23 -23.29 -26.38
CA LEU A 14 -29.55 -22.21 -27.13
C LEU A 14 -28.41 -22.81 -27.99
N ALA A 15 -28.77 -23.72 -28.89
CA ALA A 15 -28.01 -23.88 -30.12
C ALA A 15 -28.16 -22.56 -30.90
N GLY A 16 -27.28 -21.58 -30.67
CA GLY A 16 -27.36 -20.29 -31.39
C GLY A 16 -26.55 -19.11 -30.85
N LYS A 17 -25.68 -19.23 -29.85
CA LYS A 17 -24.87 -18.09 -29.34
C LYS A 17 -23.41 -18.44 -29.06
N ILE A 18 -22.70 -19.06 -30.02
CA ILE A 18 -21.25 -19.36 -29.88
C ILE A 18 -20.39 -18.65 -30.94
N THR A 19 -20.95 -17.79 -31.79
CA THR A 19 -20.20 -17.17 -32.90
C THR A 19 -19.96 -15.66 -32.81
N THR A 20 -19.88 -15.08 -31.61
CA THR A 20 -19.62 -13.62 -31.46
C THR A 20 -18.64 -13.28 -30.33
N LEU A 21 -17.49 -13.93 -30.27
CA LEU A 21 -16.34 -13.44 -29.48
C LEU A 21 -15.13 -13.01 -30.33
N THR A 22 -15.21 -13.12 -31.66
CA THR A 22 -14.16 -12.64 -32.60
C THR A 22 -14.52 -11.36 -33.36
N ALA A 23 -15.65 -10.72 -33.05
CA ALA A 23 -16.11 -9.50 -33.74
C ALA A 23 -16.07 -8.21 -32.88
N VAL A 24 -15.42 -8.22 -31.71
CA VAL A 24 -15.20 -6.97 -30.93
C VAL A 24 -13.86 -6.31 -31.26
N VAL A 25 -12.97 -6.99 -32.00
CA VAL A 25 -11.65 -6.43 -32.37
C VAL A 25 -11.65 -5.73 -33.75
N VAL A 26 -12.73 -5.81 -34.54
CA VAL A 26 -12.78 -5.18 -35.89
C VAL A 26 -13.91 -4.14 -36.06
N ALA A 27 -14.65 -3.81 -34.99
CA ALA A 27 -15.58 -2.67 -34.98
C ALA A 27 -15.04 -1.43 -34.23
N LEU A 28 -13.72 -1.36 -34.01
CA LEU A 28 -13.01 -0.20 -33.46
C LEU A 28 -11.95 0.38 -34.42
N SER A 29 -11.92 -0.05 -35.68
CA SER A 29 -11.00 0.46 -36.70
C SER A 29 -11.53 1.70 -37.45
N GLY A 30 -12.69 2.24 -37.06
CA GLY A 30 -13.35 3.35 -37.75
C GLY A 30 -13.48 4.67 -36.97
N LEU A 31 -12.91 4.79 -35.76
CA LEU A 31 -12.96 6.03 -34.96
C LEU A 31 -11.54 6.58 -34.72
N VAL A 32 -10.85 6.93 -35.80
CA VAL A 32 -9.52 7.59 -35.74
C VAL A 32 -9.53 8.89 -36.54
N ILE A 33 -10.55 9.74 -36.38
CA ILE A 33 -10.51 11.12 -36.92
C ILE A 33 -11.30 12.06 -36.00
N ALA A 34 -10.69 12.51 -34.88
CA ALA A 34 -10.93 13.82 -34.22
C ALA A 34 -10.29 13.92 -32.81
N ILE A 35 -9.14 13.28 -32.57
CA ILE A 35 -8.46 13.37 -31.27
C ILE A 35 -7.08 14.00 -31.43
N LYS A 36 -7.08 15.23 -31.97
CA LYS A 36 -5.90 16.12 -31.94
C LYS A 36 -5.79 16.93 -30.64
N ASN A 37 -6.78 16.85 -29.74
CA ASN A 37 -6.83 17.58 -28.48
C ASN A 37 -7.00 16.66 -27.26
N PHE A 38 -6.49 15.44 -27.28
CA PHE A 38 -6.19 14.80 -25.99
C PHE A 38 -4.88 15.41 -25.48
N PRO A 39 -4.85 15.91 -24.23
CA PRO A 39 -3.58 16.07 -23.55
C PRO A 39 -2.88 14.72 -23.67
N SER A 40 -1.64 14.74 -24.14
CA SER A 40 -0.76 13.58 -24.08
C SER A 40 -0.81 13.03 -22.65
N ILE A 41 -1.50 11.90 -22.46
CA ILE A 41 -1.54 11.16 -21.20
C ILE A 41 -0.15 10.55 -20.90
N TRP A 42 0.76 10.68 -21.86
CA TRP A 42 2.19 10.55 -21.73
C TRP A 42 2.81 11.96 -21.73
N ASP A 43 2.48 12.77 -20.73
CA ASP A 43 3.59 13.52 -20.15
C ASP A 43 4.61 12.46 -19.82
N GLY A 44 5.84 12.60 -20.32
CA GLY A 44 6.98 11.80 -19.90
C GLY A 44 7.25 12.08 -18.43
N GLY A 45 6.27 11.76 -17.58
CA GLY A 45 6.30 11.86 -16.16
C GLY A 45 7.57 11.16 -15.81
N LYS A 46 8.56 11.97 -15.41
CA LYS A 46 9.66 11.48 -14.61
C LYS A 46 9.01 10.47 -13.68
N PRO A 47 9.43 9.19 -13.69
CA PRO A 47 8.86 8.23 -12.75
C PRO A 47 8.84 8.94 -11.41
N ALA A 48 7.65 9.10 -10.81
CA ALA A 48 7.52 9.67 -9.47
C ALA A 48 8.56 8.94 -8.65
N ALA A 49 9.57 9.69 -8.18
CA ALA A 49 10.91 9.17 -8.02
C ALA A 49 10.90 7.84 -7.24
N SER A 50 11.06 6.74 -7.97
CA SER A 50 11.71 5.53 -7.44
C SER A 50 13.22 5.79 -7.25
N ALA A 51 13.68 7.04 -7.33
CA ALA A 51 15.05 7.49 -7.31
C ALA A 51 15.24 8.34 -6.03
N GLN A 52 15.98 7.96 -5.01
CA GLN A 52 16.99 6.92 -4.86
C GLN A 52 16.82 6.40 -3.44
N ASN A 53 16.49 5.11 -3.26
CA ASN A 53 16.70 4.50 -1.94
C ASN A 53 18.22 4.62 -1.64
N ASP A 54 18.59 5.58 -0.81
CA ASP A 54 19.97 5.86 -0.42
C ASP A 54 20.48 4.86 0.62
N CYS A 55 19.71 3.84 0.95
CA CYS A 55 20.13 2.75 1.82
C CYS A 55 21.00 1.73 1.08
N ILE A 56 21.99 1.19 1.78
CA ILE A 56 22.79 0.04 1.36
C ILE A 56 21.88 -1.19 1.34
N GLU A 57 22.04 -2.09 0.36
CA GLU A 57 21.29 -3.35 0.34
C GLU A 57 21.61 -4.23 1.58
N PRO A 58 20.62 -4.86 2.23
CA PRO A 58 19.19 -5.00 1.85
C PRO A 58 18.26 -3.97 2.53
N TYR A 59 18.81 -2.86 3.02
CA TYR A 59 18.04 -1.86 3.76
C TYR A 59 17.18 -0.99 2.82
N ARG A 60 16.13 -0.41 3.41
CA ARG A 60 15.20 0.48 2.71
C ARG A 60 14.70 1.57 3.64
N TRP A 61 14.19 2.66 3.09
CA TRP A 61 13.56 3.71 3.88
C TRP A 61 12.40 3.17 4.72
N ARG A 62 12.37 3.60 5.98
CA ARG A 62 11.34 3.23 6.97
C ARG A 62 9.96 3.75 6.57
N LEU A 63 9.89 4.95 5.98
CA LEU A 63 8.66 5.55 5.48
C LEU A 63 7.54 5.61 6.55
N ALA A 64 7.90 5.98 7.79
CA ALA A 64 6.92 6.32 8.82
C ALA A 64 5.92 7.36 8.34
N VAL A 65 6.42 8.31 7.56
CA VAL A 65 5.73 9.25 6.68
C VAL A 65 6.54 9.34 5.39
N GLU A 66 6.03 10.03 4.37
CA GLU A 66 6.72 10.16 3.09
C GLU A 66 8.16 10.70 3.21
N GLY A 67 8.40 11.68 4.09
CA GLY A 67 9.74 12.26 4.30
C GLY A 67 10.66 11.46 5.24
N ASP A 68 10.23 10.32 5.77
CA ASP A 68 11.02 9.53 6.71
C ASP A 68 11.94 8.53 6.01
N HIS A 69 13.17 8.99 5.75
CA HIS A 69 14.19 8.24 5.02
C HIS A 69 15.24 7.57 5.93
N VAL A 70 14.86 7.17 7.15
CA VAL A 70 15.71 6.35 8.02
C VAL A 70 15.85 4.95 7.41
N CYS A 71 17.07 4.47 7.23
CA CYS A 71 17.35 3.16 6.64
C CYS A 71 17.13 2.02 7.65
N VAL A 72 16.21 1.11 7.34
CA VAL A 72 15.78 0.01 8.22
C VAL A 72 15.68 -1.33 7.48
N THR A 73 15.52 -2.41 8.23
CA THR A 73 15.27 -3.75 7.67
C THR A 73 13.89 -3.83 7.01
N ASN A 74 13.69 -4.81 6.13
CA ASN A 74 12.38 -5.06 5.53
C ASN A 74 11.30 -5.33 6.59
N ASP A 75 11.62 -6.10 7.64
CA ASP A 75 10.67 -6.41 8.71
C ASP A 75 10.22 -5.15 9.46
N THR A 76 11.14 -4.23 9.72
CA THR A 76 10.83 -2.94 10.35
C THR A 76 9.93 -2.09 9.47
N PHE A 77 10.20 -2.03 8.16
CA PHE A 77 9.32 -1.35 7.22
C PHE A 77 7.89 -1.90 7.26
N LEU A 78 7.74 -3.23 7.24
CA LEU A 78 6.43 -3.87 7.31
C LEU A 78 5.71 -3.60 8.64
N ALA A 79 6.46 -3.60 9.76
CA ALA A 79 5.91 -3.25 11.07
C ALA A 79 5.40 -1.80 11.10
N VAL A 80 6.14 -0.86 10.51
CA VAL A 80 5.73 0.56 10.42
C VAL A 80 4.46 0.73 9.58
N LEU A 81 4.32 0.01 8.47
CA LEU A 81 3.06 0.02 7.70
C LEU A 81 1.89 -0.48 8.54
N GLN A 82 2.09 -1.54 9.32
CA GLN A 82 1.06 -2.08 10.20
C GLN A 82 0.70 -1.12 11.34
N ASP A 83 1.69 -0.43 11.91
CA ASP A 83 1.46 0.58 12.93
C ASP A 83 0.68 1.77 12.40
N ASN A 84 0.99 2.23 11.18
CA ASN A 84 0.25 3.29 10.50
C ASN A 84 -1.22 2.89 10.28
N GLN A 85 -1.47 1.64 9.87
CA GLN A 85 -2.84 1.12 9.69
C GLN A 85 -3.62 1.02 11.02
N ARG A 86 -2.93 0.76 12.13
CA ARG A 86 -3.53 0.61 13.46
C ARG A 86 -3.51 1.90 14.29
N ALA A 87 -3.00 3.01 13.75
CA ALA A 87 -2.79 4.23 14.51
C ALA A 87 -4.07 4.74 15.20
N ALA A 88 -5.20 4.69 14.49
CA ALA A 88 -6.49 5.16 15.02
C ALA A 88 -7.03 4.27 16.15
N SER A 89 -6.91 2.94 16.05
CA SER A 89 -7.48 2.02 17.03
C SER A 89 -6.75 2.00 18.37
N ARG A 90 -5.55 2.60 18.42
CA ARG A 90 -4.69 2.67 19.63
C ARG A 90 -4.75 4.03 20.32
N ARG A 91 -5.59 4.95 19.82
CA ARG A 91 -5.86 6.25 20.46
C ARG A 91 -7.06 6.15 21.39
N ASN A 92 -7.01 6.89 22.49
CA ASN A 92 -8.14 7.02 23.39
C ASN A 92 -9.24 7.82 22.66
N PRO A 93 -10.44 7.24 22.44
CA PRO A 93 -11.52 7.93 21.71
C PRO A 93 -12.02 9.19 22.43
N ASN A 94 -11.80 9.29 23.74
CA ASN A 94 -12.17 10.46 24.55
C ASN A 94 -11.03 11.48 24.69
N GLY A 95 -9.89 11.24 24.03
CA GLY A 95 -8.67 12.02 24.22
C GLY A 95 -8.03 11.81 25.60
N GLY A 96 -7.28 12.81 26.08
CA GLY A 96 -6.62 12.78 27.39
C GLY A 96 -5.54 13.86 27.54
N PRO A 97 -4.50 13.64 28.36
CA PRO A 97 -3.47 14.65 28.66
C PRO A 97 -2.74 15.20 27.43
N TYR A 98 -2.75 14.47 26.32
CA TYR A 98 -2.14 14.87 25.05
C TYR A 98 -3.20 15.15 23.95
N GLY A 99 -4.43 15.50 24.35
CA GLY A 99 -5.54 15.76 23.43
C GLY A 99 -5.99 14.51 22.67
N ALA A 100 -6.44 14.69 21.43
CA ALA A 100 -6.94 13.62 20.56
C ALA A 100 -5.89 12.58 20.15
N ASP A 101 -4.60 12.90 20.33
CA ASP A 101 -3.52 11.95 20.06
C ASP A 101 -3.27 10.99 21.23
N THR A 102 -3.83 11.23 22.41
CA THR A 102 -3.56 10.43 23.62
C THR A 102 -3.71 8.92 23.35
N CYS A 103 -2.67 8.14 23.62
CA CYS A 103 -2.72 6.68 23.48
C CYS A 103 -3.58 6.01 24.57
N ILE A 104 -4.18 4.87 24.25
CA ILE A 104 -4.81 4.00 25.25
C ILE A 104 -3.75 3.38 26.18
N SER A 105 -4.18 2.90 27.35
CA SER A 105 -3.28 2.26 28.32
C SER A 105 -2.48 1.12 27.68
N GLY A 106 -1.18 1.08 27.97
CA GLY A 106 -0.23 0.11 27.40
C GLY A 106 0.43 0.54 26.09
N TYR A 107 -0.01 1.64 25.48
CA TYR A 107 0.59 2.19 24.25
C TYR A 107 1.30 3.52 24.52
N VAL A 108 2.29 3.82 23.70
CA VAL A 108 3.11 5.04 23.78
C VAL A 108 3.27 5.66 22.40
N PHE A 109 3.60 6.96 22.34
CA PHE A 109 4.02 7.58 21.07
C PHE A 109 5.27 6.90 20.53
N ARG A 110 5.24 6.60 19.24
CA ARG A 110 6.32 5.92 18.53
C ARG A 110 7.58 6.78 18.42
N ASP A 111 7.44 8.09 18.32
CA ASP A 111 8.54 9.06 18.26
C ASP A 111 9.58 8.75 17.16
N ALA A 112 9.12 8.34 15.97
CA ALA A 112 9.99 8.08 14.83
C ALA A 112 10.74 9.34 14.35
N PHE A 113 10.11 10.50 14.48
CA PHE A 113 10.63 11.83 14.18
C PHE A 113 9.86 12.87 15.03
N PRO A 114 10.31 14.14 15.11
CA PRO A 114 9.60 15.16 15.87
C PRO A 114 8.14 15.32 15.41
N GLY A 115 7.20 15.06 16.32
CA GLY A 115 5.76 15.13 16.04
C GLY A 115 5.10 13.81 15.66
N ASP A 116 5.84 12.69 15.58
CA ASP A 116 5.25 11.37 15.36
C ASP A 116 4.50 10.85 16.59
N ARG A 117 3.18 11.06 16.59
CA ARG A 117 2.26 10.66 17.67
C ARG A 117 1.44 9.41 17.31
N ILE A 118 2.01 8.50 16.54
CA ILE A 118 1.41 7.19 16.32
C ILE A 118 1.56 6.35 17.59
N CYS A 119 0.46 5.76 18.06
CA CYS A 119 0.46 4.91 19.23
C CYS A 119 0.94 3.50 18.88
N VAL A 120 1.99 3.04 19.55
CA VAL A 120 2.61 1.72 19.36
C VAL A 120 2.92 1.06 20.71
N GLU A 121 3.31 -0.21 20.67
CA GLU A 121 3.81 -0.89 21.86
C GLU A 121 5.14 -0.26 22.33
N PRO A 122 5.45 -0.28 23.64
CA PRO A 122 6.71 0.25 24.16
C PRO A 122 7.96 -0.36 23.52
N SER A 123 7.91 -1.66 23.18
CA SER A 123 8.96 -2.38 22.44
C SER A 123 9.21 -1.78 21.06
N THR A 124 8.16 -1.40 20.33
CA THR A 124 8.28 -0.74 19.02
C THR A 124 8.93 0.62 19.14
N ARG A 125 8.55 1.43 20.15
CA ARG A 125 9.22 2.73 20.40
C ARG A 125 10.72 2.55 20.62
N TYR A 126 11.11 1.51 21.37
CA TYR A 126 12.51 1.18 21.58
C TYR A 126 13.21 0.78 20.27
N ALA A 127 12.59 -0.07 19.44
CA ALA A 127 13.14 -0.43 18.13
C ALA A 127 13.34 0.81 17.23
N VAL A 128 12.37 1.72 17.22
CA VAL A 128 12.42 2.98 16.47
C VAL A 128 13.57 3.88 16.91
N MET A 129 13.86 3.96 18.21
CA MET A 129 15.03 4.67 18.73
C MET A 129 16.33 4.05 18.19
N VAL A 130 16.44 2.71 18.21
CA VAL A 130 17.61 2.00 17.68
C VAL A 130 17.76 2.24 16.18
N ASP A 131 16.68 2.24 15.42
CA ASP A 131 16.72 2.53 13.99
C ASP A 131 17.14 3.97 13.69
N ASN A 132 16.69 4.95 14.47
CA ASN A 132 17.14 6.33 14.34
C ASN A 132 18.65 6.47 14.58
N GLN A 133 19.21 5.67 15.50
CA GLN A 133 20.66 5.63 15.75
C GLN A 133 21.42 4.90 14.64
N GLN A 134 20.88 3.79 14.12
CA GLN A 134 21.58 2.94 13.15
C GLN A 134 21.41 3.41 11.70
N GLY A 135 20.34 4.14 11.39
CA GLY A 135 20.00 4.60 10.05
C GLY A 135 21.15 5.26 9.28
N PRO A 136 21.92 6.20 9.88
CA PRO A 136 23.06 6.83 9.21
C PRO A 136 24.13 5.85 8.73
N PHE A 137 24.35 4.75 9.46
CA PHE A 137 25.35 3.73 9.11
C PHE A 137 24.88 2.75 8.02
N ARG A 138 23.60 2.81 7.66
CA ARG A 138 22.98 1.97 6.63
C ARG A 138 22.76 2.74 5.31
N LYS A 139 23.24 3.99 5.22
CA LYS A 139 23.20 4.80 4.00
C LYS A 139 24.42 4.55 3.11
N LYS A 140 24.21 4.63 1.80
CA LYS A 140 25.26 4.70 0.79
C LYS A 140 26.06 5.99 1.04
N GLN A 141 27.38 5.88 0.97
CA GLN A 141 28.29 7.01 1.12
C GLN A 141 28.31 7.89 -0.13
#